data_AF-A0A8S0GYH9-F1
#
_entry.id   AF-A0A8S0GYH9-F1
#
_cell.length_a   1.000
_cell.length_b   1.000
_cell.length_c   1.000
_cell.angle_alpha   90.00
_cell.angle_beta   90.00
_cell.angle_gamma   90.00
#
_symmetry.space_group_name_H-M   'P 1'
#
loop_
_entity.id
_entity.type
_entity.pdbx_description
1 polymer ?
#
loop_
_entity_poly.entity_id
_entity_poly.type
_entity_poly.pdbx_seq_one_letter_code
_entity_poly.pdbx_strand_id
1 'polypeptide(L)'
;MFEFAWPWVFVLLPLPWLLRLVLPVADSGEPALKVSFLSDLEGLSKRRARAHLPAWRQQVRFILLWLLLLLAAARPQWLGEPLPVAASGRDLLVAVDVSGSMDFPDMQWQDEDVSRLDLVKHLLGTFSNTAKATGWA
;
A
#
# COMPACT_ATOMS: atom_id res chain seq x y z
N MET A 1 14.25 3.25 7.06
CA MET A 1 14.43 1.93 6.42
C MET A 1 13.96 1.97 4.97
N PHE A 2 14.73 1.43 4.02
CA PHE A 2 14.32 1.36 2.61
C PHE A 2 13.49 0.09 2.40
N GLU A 3 12.29 0.23 1.86
CA GLU A 3 11.42 -0.90 1.55
C GLU A 3 10.63 -0.65 0.27
N PHE A 4 10.12 -1.73 -0.32
CA PHE A 4 9.15 -1.66 -1.40
C PHE A 4 7.77 -1.83 -0.80
N ALA A 5 6.84 -0.93 -1.11
CA ALA A 5 5.47 -1.08 -0.63
C ALA A 5 4.85 -2.38 -1.17
N TRP A 6 5.15 -2.72 -2.44
CA TRP A 6 4.54 -3.85 -3.16
C TRP A 6 5.60 -4.80 -3.74
N PRO A 7 6.32 -5.57 -2.91
CA PRO A 7 7.38 -6.47 -3.38
C PRO A 7 6.88 -7.58 -4.32
N TRP A 8 5.61 -7.96 -4.23
CA TRP A 8 5.00 -8.96 -5.12
C TRP A 8 4.95 -8.54 -6.60
N VAL A 9 5.12 -7.25 -6.92
CA VAL A 9 5.22 -6.77 -8.30
C VAL A 9 6.36 -7.48 -9.04
N PHE A 10 7.43 -7.88 -8.35
CA PHE A 10 8.54 -8.62 -8.95
C PHE A 10 8.16 -10.03 -9.43
N VAL A 11 7.01 -10.59 -9.03
CA VAL A 11 6.49 -11.83 -9.62
C VAL A 11 6.16 -11.67 -11.12
N LEU A 12 6.03 -10.43 -11.61
CA LEU A 12 5.84 -10.12 -13.03
C LEU A 12 7.17 -10.09 -13.81
N LEU A 13 8.33 -10.25 -13.17
CA LEU A 13 9.63 -10.38 -13.86
C LEU A 13 9.61 -11.34 -15.06
N PRO A 14 9.15 -12.60 -14.93
CA PRO A 14 9.14 -13.56 -16.04
C PRO A 14 8.06 -13.28 -17.10
N LEU A 15 7.18 -12.28 -16.91
CA LEU A 15 6.04 -12.03 -17.80
C LEU A 15 6.45 -11.84 -19.27
N PRO A 16 7.49 -11.05 -19.63
CA PRO A 16 7.88 -10.90 -21.03
C PRO A 16 8.38 -12.20 -21.68
N TRP A 17 8.93 -13.13 -20.91
CA TRP A 17 9.37 -14.44 -21.40
C TRP A 17 8.19 -15.41 -21.53
N LEU A 18 7.28 -15.42 -20.55
CA LEU A 18 6.05 -16.21 -20.61
C LEU A 18 5.19 -15.80 -21.82
N LEU A 19 5.06 -14.49 -22.07
CA LEU A 19 4.34 -13.99 -23.23
C LEU A 19 4.97 -14.46 -24.55
N ARG A 20 6.30 -14.61 -24.63
CA ARG A 20 6.97 -15.17 -25.83
C ARG A 20 6.71 -16.65 -26.05
N LEU A 21 6.44 -17.41 -25.00
CA LEU A 21 6.14 -18.83 -25.09
C LEU A 21 4.69 -19.08 -25.53
N VAL A 22 3.77 -18.20 -25.10
CA VAL A 22 2.33 -18.39 -25.33
C VAL A 22 1.82 -17.62 -26.56
N LEU A 23 2.33 -16.42 -26.84
CA LEU A 23 1.85 -15.64 -27.97
C LEU A 23 2.52 -16.11 -29.27
N PRO A 24 1.75 -16.22 -30.37
CA PRO A 24 2.32 -16.44 -31.68
C PRO A 24 3.26 -15.29 -32.03
N VAL A 25 4.29 -15.59 -32.83
CA VAL A 25 5.15 -14.55 -33.40
C VAL A 25 4.23 -13.55 -34.09
N ALA A 26 4.32 -12.28 -33.70
CA ALA A 26 3.56 -11.22 -34.34
C ALA A 26 3.91 -11.25 -35.82
N ASP A 27 2.92 -11.59 -36.64
CA ASP A 27 3.03 -11.46 -38.07
C ASP A 27 3.18 -9.95 -38.29
N SER A 28 4.43 -9.51 -38.50
CA SER A 28 4.70 -8.17 -39.00
C SER A 28 4.21 -8.18 -40.42
N GLY A 29 2.87 -8.14 -40.56
CA GLY A 29 2.17 -8.28 -41.81
C GLY A 29 2.90 -7.39 -42.80
N GLU A 30 3.37 -8.01 -43.87
CA GLU A 30 3.86 -7.23 -45.00
C GLU A 30 2.85 -6.11 -45.22
N PRO A 31 3.28 -4.84 -45.27
CA PRO A 31 2.34 -3.77 -45.48
C PRO A 31 1.69 -4.05 -46.83
N ALA A 32 0.46 -4.56 -46.79
CA ALA A 32 -0.37 -4.87 -47.95
C ALA A 32 -0.86 -3.57 -48.61
N LEU A 33 -0.06 -2.51 -48.58
CA LEU A 33 -0.13 -1.44 -49.56
C LEU A 33 0.62 -1.94 -50.80
N LYS A 34 -0.10 -2.65 -51.67
CA LYS A 34 0.26 -2.77 -53.09
C LYS A 34 0.25 -1.36 -53.68
N VAL A 35 1.38 -0.69 -53.57
CA VAL A 35 1.59 0.63 -54.09
C VAL A 35 2.81 0.55 -54.98
N SER A 36 2.57 0.65 -56.29
CA SER A 36 3.54 0.53 -57.39
C SER A 36 4.63 1.61 -57.42
N PHE A 37 4.78 2.38 -56.33
CA PHE A 37 5.79 3.43 -56.15
C PHE A 37 6.80 3.07 -55.03
N LEU A 38 6.65 1.91 -54.39
CA LEU A 38 7.57 1.45 -53.32
C LEU A 38 9.00 1.23 -53.82
N SER A 39 9.18 0.77 -55.05
CA SER A 39 10.50 0.56 -55.67
C SER A 39 11.29 1.87 -55.84
N ASP A 40 10.62 2.98 -56.16
CA ASP A 40 11.26 4.30 -56.30
C ASP A 40 11.58 4.93 -54.93
N LEU A 41 10.75 4.65 -53.92
CA LEU A 41 10.98 5.06 -52.53
C LEU A 41 12.03 4.20 -51.81
N GLU A 42 12.25 2.96 -52.23
CA GLU A 42 13.36 2.12 -51.75
C GLU A 42 14.73 2.70 -52.12
N GLY A 43 14.86 3.29 -53.31
CA GLY A 43 16.09 3.97 -53.74
C GLY A 43 16.47 5.16 -52.84
N LEU A 44 15.47 5.89 -52.33
CA LEU A 44 15.67 7.05 -51.45
C LEU A 44 15.72 6.67 -49.96
N SER A 45 14.97 5.64 -49.54
CA SER A 45 14.91 5.18 -48.15
C SER A 45 16.09 4.32 -47.73
N LYS A 46 16.77 3.63 -48.67
CA LYS A 46 18.06 2.97 -48.39
C LYS A 46 19.13 3.94 -47.88
N ARG A 47 19.01 5.24 -48.20
CA ARG A 47 19.91 6.29 -47.69
C ARG A 47 19.53 6.79 -46.29
N ARG A 48 18.28 6.59 -45.87
CA ARG A 48 17.88 6.83 -44.48
C ARG A 48 18.13 5.54 -43.72
N ALA A 49 19.41 5.30 -43.44
CA ALA A 49 19.92 4.29 -42.55
C ALA A 49 19.00 4.15 -41.32
N ARG A 50 18.07 3.20 -41.41
CA ARG A 50 17.48 2.56 -40.24
C ARG A 50 18.68 1.91 -39.61
N ALA A 51 19.33 2.59 -38.65
CA ALA A 51 20.52 2.09 -37.99
C ALA A 51 20.22 0.63 -37.60
N HIS A 52 20.85 -0.31 -38.30
CA HIS A 52 20.64 -1.74 -38.17
C HIS A 52 21.29 -2.16 -36.85
N LEU A 53 20.70 -1.71 -35.75
CA LEU A 53 21.11 -2.09 -34.42
C LEU A 53 20.87 -3.60 -34.34
N PRO A 54 21.90 -4.39 -34.01
CA PRO A 54 21.74 -5.83 -33.91
C PRO A 54 20.61 -6.14 -32.93
N ALA A 55 19.77 -7.12 -33.26
CA ALA A 55 18.49 -7.38 -32.58
C ALA A 55 18.62 -7.48 -31.04
N TRP A 56 19.76 -7.97 -30.54
CA TRP A 56 20.06 -8.03 -29.11
C TRP A 56 20.13 -6.64 -28.43
N ARG A 57 20.64 -5.59 -29.11
CA ARG A 57 20.69 -4.22 -28.57
C ARG A 57 19.31 -3.60 -28.46
N GLN A 58 18.38 -3.96 -29.36
CA GLN A 58 17.00 -3.51 -29.26
C GLN A 58 16.28 -4.22 -28.10
N GLN A 59 16.54 -5.52 -27.93
CA GLN A 59 15.99 -6.32 -26.84
C GLN A 59 16.39 -5.80 -25.45
N VAL A 60 17.65 -5.37 -25.27
CA VAL A 60 18.14 -4.80 -24.01
C VAL A 60 17.34 -3.56 -23.58
N ARG A 61 16.92 -2.71 -24.54
CA ARG A 61 16.14 -1.50 -24.22
C ARG A 61 14.75 -1.85 -23.68
N PHE A 62 14.10 -2.85 -24.26
CA PHE A 62 12.79 -3.31 -23.79
C PHE A 62 12.89 -3.98 -22.41
N ILE A 63 13.94 -4.77 -22.17
CA ILE A 63 14.20 -5.35 -20.84
C ILE A 63 14.46 -4.25 -19.82
N LEU A 64 15.28 -3.25 -20.15
CA LEU A 64 15.56 -2.13 -19.26
C LEU A 64 14.29 -1.33 -18.94
N LEU A 65 13.48 -1.02 -19.95
CA LEU A 65 12.21 -0.33 -19.78
C LEU A 65 11.24 -1.14 -18.90
N TRP A 66 11.20 -2.46 -19.08
CA TRP A 66 10.41 -3.35 -18.24
C TRP A 66 10.86 -3.33 -16.78
N LEU A 67 12.17 -3.42 -16.53
CA LEU A 67 12.73 -3.36 -15.18
C LEU A 67 12.44 -2.01 -14.51
N LEU A 68 12.56 -0.90 -15.24
CA LEU A 68 12.21 0.43 -14.74
C LEU A 68 10.72 0.54 -14.38
N LEU A 69 9.85 -0.05 -15.19
CA LEU A 69 8.41 -0.07 -14.94
C LEU A 69 8.07 -0.89 -13.69
N LEU A 70 8.67 -2.06 -13.53
CA LEU A 70 8.51 -2.88 -12.32
C LEU A 70 9.05 -2.16 -11.07
N LEU A 71 10.21 -1.52 -11.17
CA LEU A 71 10.81 -0.78 -10.06
C LEU A 71 9.92 0.40 -9.65
N ALA A 72 9.40 1.16 -10.61
CA ALA A 72 8.47 2.26 -10.35
C ALA A 72 7.15 1.75 -9.73
N ALA A 73 6.61 0.65 -10.24
CA ALA A 73 5.38 0.04 -9.75
C ALA A 73 5.53 -0.58 -8.35
N ALA A 74 6.71 -1.07 -7.98
CA ALA A 74 7.00 -1.59 -6.64
C ALA A 74 6.99 -0.52 -5.54
N ARG A 75 6.92 0.77 -5.92
CA ARG A 75 6.91 1.95 -5.03
C ARG A 75 8.04 1.89 -3.99
N PRO A 76 9.30 2.12 -4.39
CA PRO A 76 10.41 2.22 -3.45
C PRO A 76 10.16 3.39 -2.51
N GLN A 77 10.14 3.12 -1.21
CA GLN A 77 9.90 4.13 -0.18
C GLN A 77 11.02 4.12 0.85
N TRP A 78 11.43 5.33 1.24
CA TRP A 78 12.29 5.54 2.39
C TRP A 78 11.39 5.82 3.58
N LEU A 79 11.13 4.79 4.39
CA LEU A 79 10.46 4.99 5.67
C LEU A 79 11.41 5.69 6.63
N GLY A 80 10.90 6.68 7.35
CA GLY A 80 11.58 7.25 8.51
C GLY A 80 11.64 6.28 9.68
N GLU A 81 12.16 6.75 10.80
CA GLU A 81 12.00 6.02 12.07
C GLU A 81 10.51 5.90 12.40
N PRO A 82 10.04 4.74 12.89
CA PRO A 82 8.67 4.62 13.36
C PRO A 82 8.45 5.68 14.43
N LEU A 83 7.50 6.59 14.18
CA LEU A 83 7.11 7.56 15.18
C LEU A 83 6.55 6.77 16.37
N PRO A 84 7.04 7.00 17.59
CA PRO A 84 6.38 6.46 18.77
C PRO A 84 4.94 6.98 18.71
N VAL A 85 3.97 6.07 18.74
CA VAL A 85 2.58 6.45 18.95
C VAL A 85 2.61 7.23 20.26
N ALA A 86 2.38 8.54 20.19
CA ALA A 86 2.31 9.35 21.39
C ALA A 86 1.21 8.71 22.22
N ALA A 87 1.58 8.12 23.36
CA ALA A 87 0.63 7.89 24.43
C ALA A 87 0.12 9.29 24.75
N SER A 88 -1.02 9.65 24.15
CA SER A 88 -1.69 10.89 24.47
C SER A 88 -2.17 10.69 25.90
N GLY A 89 -1.37 11.16 26.85
CA GLY A 89 -1.82 11.40 28.21
C GLY A 89 -2.93 12.43 28.09
N ARG A 90 -4.17 11.95 27.97
CA ARG A 90 -5.34 12.81 27.92
C ARG A 90 -5.70 13.11 29.35
N ASP A 91 -5.63 14.37 29.74
CA ASP A 91 -6.15 14.80 31.02
C ASP A 91 -7.66 14.50 31.08
N LEU A 92 -8.04 13.58 31.96
CA LEU A 92 -9.41 13.16 32.18
C LEU A 92 -9.90 13.76 33.50
N LEU A 93 -10.74 14.79 33.40
CA LEU A 93 -11.48 15.32 34.55
C LEU A 93 -12.85 14.62 34.61
N VAL A 94 -13.14 13.94 35.71
CA VAL A 94 -14.47 13.35 35.97
C VAL A 94 -15.10 14.07 37.14
N ALA A 95 -16.27 14.66 36.91
CA ALA A 95 -17.11 15.25 37.95
C ALA A 95 -18.27 14.31 38.27
N VAL A 96 -18.50 14.04 39.56
CA VAL A 96 -19.56 13.13 40.05
C VAL A 96 -20.47 13.92 40.97
N ASP A 97 -21.79 13.80 40.77
CA ASP A 97 -22.78 14.37 41.68
C ASP A 97 -22.81 13.57 43.00
N VAL A 98 -23.03 14.27 44.12
CA VAL A 98 -23.10 13.70 45.48
C VAL A 98 -24.39 14.13 46.18
N SER A 99 -25.41 14.52 45.40
CA SER A 99 -26.73 14.85 45.91
C SER A 99 -27.40 13.65 46.60
N GLY A 100 -28.42 13.89 47.43
CA GLY A 100 -29.15 12.83 48.14
C GLY A 100 -29.79 11.77 47.22
N SER A 101 -29.93 12.06 45.92
CA SER A 101 -30.37 11.07 44.92
C SER A 101 -29.35 9.96 44.65
N MET A 102 -28.10 10.15 45.09
CA MET A 102 -27.00 9.21 44.87
C MET A 102 -26.90 8.13 45.96
N ASP A 103 -27.61 8.30 47.08
CA ASP A 103 -27.66 7.35 48.21
C ASP A 103 -28.75 6.28 48.04
N PHE A 104 -29.59 6.39 46.99
CA PHE A 104 -30.64 5.40 46.73
C PHE A 104 -30.02 4.05 46.31
N PRO A 105 -30.37 2.93 46.98
CA PRO A 105 -29.88 1.60 46.66
C PRO A 105 -30.71 0.98 45.54
N ASP A 106 -30.70 1.61 44.36
CA ASP A 106 -31.47 1.20 43.19
C ASP A 106 -30.60 0.63 42.06
N MET A 107 -29.32 0.38 42.34
CA MET A 107 -28.36 -0.22 41.43
C MET A 107 -27.94 -1.60 41.91
N GLN A 108 -27.56 -2.50 41.00
CA GLN A 108 -27.06 -3.84 41.34
C GLN A 108 -25.60 -4.03 40.92
N TRP A 109 -24.80 -4.58 41.83
CA TRP A 109 -23.41 -4.94 41.57
C TRP A 109 -23.08 -6.24 42.30
N GLN A 110 -22.59 -7.25 41.56
CA GLN A 110 -22.26 -8.58 42.11
C GLN A 110 -23.42 -9.21 42.92
N ASP A 111 -24.65 -9.10 42.40
CA ASP A 111 -25.89 -9.58 43.04
C ASP A 111 -26.23 -8.92 44.39
N GLU A 112 -25.58 -7.80 44.73
CA GLU A 112 -25.92 -6.94 45.86
C GLU A 112 -26.55 -5.62 45.38
N ASP A 113 -27.58 -5.16 46.10
CA ASP A 113 -28.16 -3.83 45.89
C ASP A 113 -27.22 -2.77 46.50
N VAL A 114 -26.75 -1.84 45.67
CA VAL A 114 -25.77 -0.81 46.01
C VAL A 114 -26.29 0.58 45.67
N SER A 115 -25.75 1.60 46.34
CA SER A 115 -26.06 2.99 46.01
C SER A 115 -25.48 3.39 44.65
N ARG A 116 -26.09 4.37 43.98
CA ARG A 116 -25.55 4.94 42.73
C ARG A 116 -24.12 5.47 42.93
N LEU A 117 -23.84 6.08 44.09
CA LEU A 117 -22.52 6.60 44.41
C LEU A 117 -21.48 5.48 44.51
N ASP A 118 -21.84 4.36 45.14
CA ASP A 118 -20.93 3.23 45.32
C ASP A 118 -20.64 2.51 44.01
N LEU A 119 -21.66 2.34 43.14
CA LEU A 119 -21.45 1.85 41.78
C LEU A 119 -20.46 2.72 41.01
N VAL A 120 -20.59 4.05 41.08
CA VAL A 120 -19.67 4.98 40.39
C VAL A 120 -18.25 4.86 40.94
N LYS A 121 -18.06 4.71 42.27
CA LYS A 121 -16.73 4.47 42.86
C LYS A 121 -16.09 3.19 42.31
N HIS A 122 -16.85 2.11 42.19
CA HIS A 122 -16.36 0.84 41.63
C HIS A 122 -15.96 0.98 40.15
N LEU A 123 -16.78 1.66 39.34
CA LEU A 123 -16.49 1.90 37.93
C LEU A 123 -15.24 2.77 37.76
N LEU A 124 -15.09 3.84 38.55
CA LEU A 124 -13.92 4.71 38.49
C LEU A 124 -12.65 4.00 38.96
N GLY A 125 -12.73 3.16 39.98
CA GLY A 125 -11.61 2.32 40.42
C GLY A 125 -11.17 1.34 39.32
N THR A 126 -12.13 0.69 38.66
CA THR A 126 -11.86 -0.23 37.55
C THR A 126 -11.26 0.50 36.35
N PHE A 127 -11.79 1.68 36.03
CA PHE A 127 -11.27 2.53 34.96
C PHE A 127 -9.83 2.97 35.24
N SER A 128 -9.52 3.44 36.44
CA SER A 128 -8.16 3.87 36.81
C SER A 128 -7.14 2.73 36.71
N ASN A 129 -7.49 1.53 37.19
CA ASN A 129 -6.62 0.36 37.09
C ASN A 129 -6.39 -0.07 35.63
N THR A 130 -7.46 -0.06 34.83
CA THR A 130 -7.38 -0.39 33.41
C THR A 130 -6.53 0.64 32.65
N ALA A 131 -6.73 1.93 32.90
CA ALA A 131 -5.97 3.02 32.28
C ALA A 131 -4.47 2.92 32.58
N LYS A 132 -4.09 2.57 33.82
CA LYS A 132 -2.67 2.33 34.18
C LYS A 132 -2.08 1.13 33.43
N ALA A 133 -2.84 0.04 33.30
CA ALA A 133 -2.39 -1.17 32.61
C ALA A 133 -2.20 -0.96 31.10
N THR A 134 -2.98 -0.07 30.49
CA THR A 134 -2.94 0.22 29.05
C THR A 134 -2.07 1.42 28.68
N GLY A 135 -1.44 2.09 29.66
CA GLY A 135 -0.53 3.24 29.43
C GLY A 135 -1.24 4.58 29.18
N TRP A 136 -2.43 4.77 29.72
CA TRP A 136 -3.26 5.98 29.58
C TRP A 136 -3.16 6.94 30.77
N ALA A 137 -2.49 6.54 31.86
CA ALA A 137 -2.36 7.32 33.09
C ALA A 137 -0.88 7.61 33.42
#